data_AF-A0A7Z7I4R3-F1
#
_entry.id   AF-A0A7Z7I4R3-F1
#
_cell.length_a   1.000
_cell.length_b   1.000
_cell.length_c   1.000
_cell.angle_alpha   90.00
_cell.angle_beta   90.00
_cell.angle_gamma   90.00
#
_symmetry.space_group_name_H-M   'P 1'
#
loop_
_entity.id
_entity.type
_entity.pdbx_description
1 polymer ?
#
loop_
_entity_poly.entity_id
_entity_poly.type
_entity_poly.pdbx_seq_one_letter_code
_entity_poly.pdbx_strand_id
1 'polypeptide(L)'
;MTGVAAARQVEAVAGIDVGGTTKGFHLVVLQGAAVRCVASSPDARELHQRCLQFKVSVVGIDAPSQWGVEGIGRAAEREMARERISCFATPTLARASASTSGFYEWMFNGARVYEAFADTHPILKAERFTGEPVTFETFPHAIACALLGRDVASAKQKRTQRRRLLEELGLDTTELKSIDSLDAVLCAVAAQRLIQGKSRAYGDGVGGYIFVPTPV
;
A
#
# COMPACT_ATOMS: atom_id res chain seq x y z
N MET A 1 26.89 -17.20 -31.57
CA MET A 1 25.80 -17.69 -30.69
C MET A 1 25.19 -16.49 -30.00
N THR A 2 24.12 -15.94 -30.57
CA THR A 2 23.39 -14.79 -30.05
C THR A 2 22.48 -15.28 -28.92
N GLY A 3 22.83 -14.93 -27.68
CA GLY A 3 21.96 -15.16 -26.54
C GLY A 3 20.67 -14.37 -26.71
N VAL A 4 19.54 -15.07 -26.82
CA VAL A 4 18.22 -14.47 -26.68
C VAL A 4 18.17 -13.92 -25.26
N ALA A 5 18.15 -12.60 -25.11
CA ALA A 5 17.87 -11.97 -23.82
C ALA A 5 16.53 -12.53 -23.34
N ALA A 6 16.54 -13.33 -22.26
CA ALA A 6 15.32 -13.82 -21.65
C ALA A 6 14.44 -12.60 -21.37
N ALA A 7 13.23 -12.59 -21.91
CA ALA A 7 12.26 -11.54 -21.60
C ALA A 7 12.17 -11.46 -20.07
N ARG A 8 12.53 -10.29 -19.49
CA ARG A 8 12.43 -10.08 -18.06
C ARG A 8 11.00 -10.40 -17.65
N GLN A 9 10.83 -11.47 -16.88
CA GLN A 9 9.52 -11.90 -16.43
C GLN A 9 8.96 -10.76 -15.57
N VAL A 10 7.78 -10.27 -15.94
CA VAL A 10 7.16 -9.17 -15.19
C VAL A 10 6.74 -9.73 -13.84
N GLU A 11 7.33 -9.15 -12.80
CA GLU A 11 7.16 -9.54 -11.41
C GLU A 11 5.73 -9.25 -10.94
N ALA A 12 5.15 -10.18 -10.18
CA ALA A 12 3.84 -9.99 -9.58
C ALA A 12 3.97 -9.15 -8.30
N VAL A 13 3.12 -8.15 -8.16
CA VAL A 13 3.03 -7.33 -6.95
C VAL A 13 1.60 -7.28 -6.45
N ALA A 14 1.42 -6.90 -5.19
CA ALA A 14 0.10 -6.73 -4.64
C ALA A 14 -0.07 -5.41 -3.88
N GLY A 15 -1.33 -5.05 -3.70
CA GLY A 15 -1.74 -3.97 -2.82
C GLY A 15 -2.93 -4.39 -1.98
N ILE A 16 -2.95 -3.93 -0.73
CA ILE A 16 -3.98 -4.25 0.25
C ILE A 16 -4.56 -2.95 0.79
N ASP A 17 -5.87 -2.77 0.65
CA ASP A 17 -6.64 -1.76 1.38
C ASP A 17 -7.23 -2.40 2.64
N VAL A 18 -7.00 -1.76 3.79
CA VAL A 18 -7.36 -2.29 5.11
C VAL A 18 -8.56 -1.56 5.67
N GLY A 19 -9.63 -2.31 5.97
CA GLY A 19 -10.81 -1.82 6.66
C GLY A 19 -10.87 -2.21 8.13
N GLY A 20 -11.84 -1.63 8.84
CA GLY A 20 -12.27 -2.13 10.17
C GLY A 20 -12.95 -3.50 10.07
N THR A 21 -13.42 -4.02 11.20
CA THR A 21 -13.87 -5.43 11.33
C THR A 21 -14.93 -5.85 10.30
N THR A 22 -15.90 -4.98 10.01
CA THR A 22 -16.97 -5.27 9.04
C THR A 22 -16.50 -5.23 7.58
N LYS A 23 -15.52 -4.38 7.26
CA LYS A 23 -15.02 -4.18 5.89
C LYS A 23 -13.97 -5.23 5.51
N GLY A 24 -13.18 -5.70 6.47
CA GLY A 24 -12.08 -6.64 6.23
C GLY A 24 -11.01 -6.04 5.33
N PHE A 25 -10.38 -6.89 4.51
CA PHE A 25 -9.26 -6.54 3.65
C PHE A 25 -9.63 -6.67 2.18
N HIS A 26 -9.09 -5.80 1.34
CA HIS A 26 -9.22 -5.88 -0.11
C HIS A 26 -7.84 -6.02 -0.74
N LEU A 27 -7.63 -7.07 -1.52
CA LEU A 27 -6.39 -7.41 -2.19
C LEU A 27 -6.54 -7.26 -3.70
N VAL A 28 -5.56 -6.63 -4.32
CA VAL A 28 -5.37 -6.72 -5.78
C VAL A 28 -3.94 -7.13 -6.11
N VAL A 29 -3.81 -8.08 -7.02
CA VAL A 29 -2.53 -8.54 -7.57
C VAL A 29 -2.38 -8.02 -8.99
N LEU A 30 -1.25 -7.38 -9.27
CA LEU A 30 -0.85 -6.91 -10.59
C LEU A 30 0.32 -7.73 -11.13
N GLN A 31 0.33 -7.95 -12.43
CA GLN A 31 1.50 -8.40 -13.17
C GLN A 31 1.63 -7.55 -14.43
N GLY A 32 2.51 -6.55 -14.38
CA GLY A 32 2.52 -5.47 -15.37
C GLY A 32 1.22 -4.66 -15.27
N ALA A 33 0.58 -4.38 -16.40
CA ALA A 33 -0.72 -3.70 -16.43
C ALA A 33 -1.92 -4.64 -16.15
N ALA A 34 -1.70 -5.95 -16.07
CA ALA A 34 -2.78 -6.92 -15.91
C ALA A 34 -3.17 -7.09 -14.44
N VAL A 35 -4.47 -6.90 -14.15
CA VAL A 35 -5.08 -7.30 -12.88
C VAL A 35 -5.25 -8.82 -12.89
N ARG A 36 -4.50 -9.53 -12.04
CA ARG A 36 -4.48 -11.00 -11.97
C ARG A 36 -5.43 -11.57 -10.94
N CYS A 37 -5.69 -10.82 -9.88
CA CYS A 37 -6.58 -11.21 -8.80
C CYS A 37 -7.20 -9.96 -8.17
N VAL A 38 -8.50 -10.03 -7.89
CA VAL A 38 -9.21 -9.11 -7.01
C VAL A 38 -9.89 -9.99 -5.96
N ALA A 39 -9.61 -9.76 -4.69
CA ALA A 39 -10.15 -10.55 -3.60
C ALA A 39 -10.48 -9.67 -2.40
N SER A 40 -11.38 -10.15 -1.56
CA SER A 40 -11.64 -9.56 -0.24
C SER A 40 -11.83 -10.69 0.78
N SER A 41 -11.36 -10.48 1.99
CA SER A 41 -11.54 -11.44 3.08
C SER A 41 -11.49 -10.72 4.44
N PRO A 42 -12.18 -11.23 5.48
CA PRO A 42 -11.95 -10.81 6.85
C PRO A 42 -10.67 -11.41 7.47
N ASP A 43 -10.04 -12.41 6.83
CA ASP A 43 -8.83 -13.07 7.34
C ASP A 43 -7.59 -12.69 6.51
N ALA A 44 -6.61 -12.07 7.18
CA ALA A 44 -5.34 -11.68 6.55
C ALA A 44 -4.54 -12.88 6.00
N ARG A 45 -4.72 -14.07 6.57
CA ARG A 45 -4.04 -15.29 6.11
C ARG A 45 -4.52 -15.73 4.73
N GLU A 46 -5.79 -15.52 4.41
CA GLU A 46 -6.31 -15.81 3.07
C GLU A 46 -5.66 -14.91 2.01
N LEU A 47 -5.43 -13.63 2.33
CA LEU A 47 -4.74 -12.70 1.44
C LEU A 47 -3.28 -13.12 1.24
N HIS A 48 -2.60 -13.52 2.32
CA HIS A 48 -1.25 -14.05 2.25
C HIS A 48 -1.15 -15.28 1.35
N GLN A 49 -2.07 -16.24 1.49
CA GLN A 49 -2.14 -17.42 0.61
C GLN A 49 -2.33 -17.05 -0.87
N ARG A 50 -3.14 -16.03 -1.17
CA ARG A 50 -3.27 -15.51 -2.54
C ARG A 50 -1.95 -14.93 -3.04
N CYS A 51 -1.26 -14.12 -2.23
CA CYS A 51 0.06 -13.58 -2.60
C CYS A 51 1.07 -14.70 -2.92
N LEU A 52 1.10 -15.77 -2.10
CA LEU A 52 1.93 -16.95 -2.37
C LEU A 52 1.54 -17.66 -3.68
N GLN A 53 0.24 -17.85 -3.92
CA GLN A 53 -0.29 -18.48 -5.14
C GLN A 53 0.16 -17.74 -6.41
N PHE A 54 0.15 -16.41 -6.38
CA PHE A 54 0.55 -15.57 -7.50
C PHE A 54 2.05 -15.23 -7.52
N LYS A 55 2.84 -15.76 -6.59
CA LYS A 55 4.28 -15.46 -6.44
C LYS A 55 4.54 -13.96 -6.39
N VAL A 56 3.70 -13.26 -5.62
CA VAL A 56 3.89 -11.84 -5.34
C VAL A 56 5.21 -11.66 -4.61
N SER A 57 5.97 -10.62 -4.95
CA SER A 57 7.21 -10.28 -4.26
C SER A 57 7.08 -9.07 -3.36
N VAL A 58 6.32 -8.06 -3.77
CA VAL A 58 6.20 -6.81 -3.03
C VAL A 58 4.72 -6.50 -2.80
N VAL A 59 4.38 -6.16 -1.56
CA VAL A 59 3.01 -5.87 -1.13
C VAL A 59 2.94 -4.49 -0.49
N GLY A 60 2.21 -3.55 -1.11
CA GLY A 60 1.88 -2.26 -0.50
C GLY A 60 0.63 -2.37 0.36
N ILE A 61 0.66 -1.89 1.60
CA ILE A 61 -0.45 -2.02 2.55
C ILE A 61 -0.92 -0.63 3.01
N ASP A 62 -2.21 -0.35 2.88
CA ASP A 62 -2.89 0.84 3.41
C ASP A 62 -3.16 0.71 4.92
N ALA A 63 -2.08 0.61 5.70
CA ALA A 63 -2.14 0.63 7.14
C ALA A 63 -0.78 0.94 7.77
N PRO A 64 -0.76 1.58 8.95
CA PRO A 64 0.48 1.83 9.69
C PRO A 64 1.24 0.54 9.96
N SER A 65 2.50 0.50 9.54
CA SER A 65 3.46 -0.57 9.80
C SER A 65 4.00 -0.53 11.22
N GLN A 66 3.91 0.62 11.89
CA GLN A 66 4.32 0.85 13.26
C GLN A 66 3.34 1.79 13.96
N TRP A 67 3.23 1.64 15.28
CA TRP A 67 2.45 2.56 16.12
C TRP A 67 3.16 3.91 16.31
N GLY A 68 2.40 4.93 16.67
CA GLY A 68 2.95 6.22 17.04
C GLY A 68 3.74 6.17 18.35
N VAL A 69 4.60 7.18 18.54
CA VAL A 69 5.34 7.43 19.79
C VAL A 69 4.66 8.57 20.55
N GLU A 70 4.45 8.39 21.85
CA GLU A 70 3.75 9.37 22.70
C GLU A 70 4.41 10.75 22.62
N GLY A 71 3.60 11.81 22.48
CA GLY A 71 4.06 13.20 22.37
C GLY A 71 4.80 13.57 21.08
N ILE A 72 5.24 12.61 20.26
CA ILE A 72 6.11 12.84 19.10
C ILE A 72 5.42 12.47 17.77
N GLY A 73 4.64 11.37 17.75
CA GLY A 73 4.11 10.77 16.53
C GLY A 73 5.20 10.16 15.63
N ARG A 74 4.84 9.75 14.41
CA ARG A 74 5.81 9.11 13.49
C ARG A 74 6.52 10.16 12.63
N ALA A 75 7.81 9.95 12.34
CA ALA A 75 8.58 10.85 11.47
C ALA A 75 7.97 10.98 10.08
N ALA A 76 7.47 9.87 9.52
CA ALA A 76 6.85 9.83 8.20
C ALA A 76 5.68 10.83 8.07
N GLU A 77 4.80 10.85 9.07
CA GLU A 77 3.63 11.72 9.11
C GLU A 77 4.02 13.20 9.16
N ARG A 78 5.05 13.53 9.97
CA ARG A 78 5.57 14.91 10.07
C ARG A 78 6.22 15.36 8.78
N GLU A 79 6.98 14.49 8.12
CA GLU A 79 7.61 14.80 6.83
C GLU A 79 6.58 15.04 5.74
N MET A 80 5.61 14.14 5.59
CA MET A 80 4.52 14.29 4.61
C MET A 80 3.67 15.55 4.88
N ALA A 81 3.42 15.90 6.14
CA ALA A 81 2.71 17.13 6.50
C ALA A 81 3.44 18.40 6.02
N ARG A 82 4.78 18.42 6.05
CA ARG A 82 5.57 19.55 5.49
C ARG A 82 5.39 19.70 3.98
N GLU A 83 5.09 18.60 3.30
CA GLU A 83 4.80 18.55 1.86
C GLU A 83 3.31 18.66 1.56
N ARG A 84 2.49 18.98 2.57
CA ARG A 84 1.04 19.15 2.46
C ARG A 84 0.31 17.89 1.99
N ILE A 85 0.91 16.73 2.21
CA ILE A 85 0.28 15.43 2.01
C ILE A 85 -0.41 15.06 3.31
N SER A 86 -1.74 15.11 3.31
CA SER A 86 -2.54 14.81 4.51
C SER A 86 -2.53 13.30 4.79
N CYS A 87 -2.25 12.94 6.03
CA CYS A 87 -2.40 11.58 6.55
C CYS A 87 -2.97 11.63 7.96
N PHE A 88 -3.61 10.53 8.39
CA PHE A 88 -4.04 10.41 9.77
C PHE A 88 -2.83 10.12 10.66
N ALA A 89 -2.68 10.87 11.76
CA ALA A 89 -1.59 10.65 12.71
C ALA A 89 -1.80 9.36 13.51
N THR A 90 -0.92 8.38 13.33
CA THR A 90 -1.00 7.07 13.98
C THR A 90 -0.90 7.24 15.50
N PRO A 91 -1.86 6.75 16.29
CA PRO A 91 -1.83 6.83 17.73
C PRO A 91 -0.76 5.88 18.30
N THR A 92 -0.44 6.06 19.58
CA THR A 92 0.21 5.00 20.35
C THR A 92 -0.72 3.79 20.47
N LEU A 93 -0.14 2.59 20.62
CA LEU A 93 -0.92 1.37 20.87
C LEU A 93 -1.85 1.54 22.08
N ALA A 94 -1.32 2.11 23.18
CA ALA A 94 -2.11 2.35 24.39
C ALA A 94 -3.33 3.26 24.12
N ARG A 95 -3.16 4.35 23.37
CA ARG A 95 -4.25 5.25 23.00
C ARG A 95 -5.27 4.57 22.08
N ALA A 96 -4.81 3.78 21.12
CA ALA A 96 -5.70 3.02 20.24
C ALA A 96 -6.53 2.00 21.03
N SER A 97 -5.89 1.25 21.93
CA SER A 97 -6.53 0.23 22.76
C SER A 97 -7.51 0.80 23.79
N ALA A 98 -7.28 2.02 24.29
CA ALA A 98 -8.19 2.70 25.20
C ALA A 98 -9.45 3.28 24.51
N SER A 99 -9.48 3.32 23.17
CA SER A 99 -10.59 3.90 22.41
C SER A 99 -11.79 2.95 22.36
N THR A 100 -12.98 3.45 22.70
CA THR A 100 -14.24 2.68 22.68
C THR A 100 -15.04 2.86 21.39
N SER A 101 -14.63 3.75 20.48
CA SER A 101 -15.40 4.10 19.28
C SER A 101 -15.23 3.13 18.10
N GLY A 102 -14.33 2.14 18.20
CA GLY A 102 -13.95 1.26 17.09
C GLY A 102 -13.17 1.95 15.95
N PHE A 103 -12.93 3.26 16.04
CA PHE A 103 -12.28 4.03 14.97
C PHE A 103 -10.90 3.49 14.56
N TYR A 104 -10.11 2.97 15.51
CA TYR A 104 -8.76 2.44 15.25
C TYR A 104 -8.72 0.96 14.82
N GLU A 105 -9.86 0.30 14.66
CA GLU A 105 -9.91 -1.14 14.30
C GLU A 105 -9.13 -1.46 13.03
N TRP A 106 -9.17 -0.58 12.03
CA TRP A 106 -8.44 -0.77 10.78
C TRP A 106 -6.91 -0.80 11.00
N MET A 107 -6.38 -0.09 12.01
CA MET A 107 -4.95 -0.13 12.32
C MET A 107 -4.54 -1.45 12.98
N PHE A 108 -5.39 -1.98 13.88
CA PHE A 108 -5.19 -3.31 14.45
C PHE A 108 -5.29 -4.40 13.38
N ASN A 109 -6.22 -4.26 12.45
CA ASN A 109 -6.31 -5.12 11.27
C ASN A 109 -5.06 -5.01 10.39
N GLY A 110 -4.52 -3.81 10.21
CA GLY A 110 -3.24 -3.60 9.52
C GLY A 110 -2.10 -4.37 10.16
N ALA A 111 -1.96 -4.27 11.49
CA ALA A 111 -0.96 -5.03 12.24
C ALA A 111 -1.09 -6.55 12.03
N ARG A 112 -2.33 -7.08 11.96
CA ARG A 112 -2.59 -8.50 11.64
C ARG A 112 -2.16 -8.88 10.22
N VAL A 113 -2.28 -7.97 9.24
CA VAL A 113 -1.76 -8.21 7.89
C VAL A 113 -0.25 -8.32 7.93
N TYR A 114 0.46 -7.37 8.55
CA TYR A 114 1.92 -7.46 8.66
C TYR A 114 2.37 -8.72 9.40
N GLU A 115 1.68 -9.12 10.47
CA GLU A 115 1.96 -10.37 11.19
C GLU A 115 1.77 -11.61 10.29
N ALA A 116 0.68 -11.69 9.53
CA ALA A 116 0.42 -12.82 8.63
C ALA A 116 1.47 -12.96 7.52
N PHE A 117 2.13 -11.86 7.14
CA PHE A 117 3.14 -11.83 6.08
C PHE A 117 4.59 -11.95 6.60
N ALA A 118 4.82 -11.82 7.91
CA ALA A 118 6.14 -11.59 8.49
C ALA A 118 7.23 -12.60 8.07
N ASP A 119 6.88 -13.87 7.93
CA ASP A 119 7.83 -14.94 7.62
C ASP A 119 8.27 -14.97 6.15
N THR A 120 7.45 -14.44 5.23
CA THR A 120 7.75 -14.51 3.78
C THR A 120 7.90 -13.15 3.12
N HIS A 121 7.32 -12.09 3.69
CA HIS A 121 7.37 -10.72 3.20
C HIS A 121 7.53 -9.77 4.41
N PRO A 122 8.68 -9.78 5.08
CA PRO A 122 8.92 -8.90 6.22
C PRO A 122 8.74 -7.43 5.83
N ILE A 123 8.46 -6.59 6.82
CA ILE A 123 8.35 -5.13 6.62
C ILE A 123 9.68 -4.59 6.09
N LEU A 124 9.64 -3.79 5.02
CA LEU A 124 10.79 -3.07 4.51
C LEU A 124 11.26 -2.00 5.51
N LYS A 125 12.40 -2.25 6.17
CA LYS A 125 13.00 -1.38 7.20
C LYS A 125 14.08 -0.43 6.67
N ALA A 126 14.25 -0.33 5.36
CA ALA A 126 15.26 0.50 4.72
C ALA A 126 14.61 1.40 3.67
N GLU A 127 15.16 2.59 3.43
CA GLU A 127 14.62 3.56 2.46
C GLU A 127 14.62 3.08 1.00
N ARG A 128 15.29 1.96 0.71
CA ARG A 128 15.44 1.42 -0.64
C ARG A 128 15.13 -0.07 -0.64
N PHE A 129 14.39 -0.48 -1.66
CA PHE A 129 14.15 -1.89 -1.97
C PHE A 129 15.40 -2.53 -2.60
N THR A 130 15.76 -3.72 -2.15
CA THR A 130 16.98 -4.43 -2.55
C THR A 130 16.72 -5.73 -3.32
N GLY A 131 15.46 -6.07 -3.60
CA GLY A 131 15.09 -7.24 -4.43
C GLY A 131 14.51 -8.44 -3.69
N GLU A 132 14.50 -8.43 -2.36
CA GLU A 132 13.91 -9.51 -1.54
C GLU A 132 12.40 -9.28 -1.32
N PRO A 133 11.58 -10.33 -1.16
CA PRO A 133 10.16 -10.13 -0.90
C PRO A 133 9.88 -9.33 0.37
N VAL A 134 9.00 -8.33 0.28
CA VAL A 134 8.68 -7.43 1.41
C VAL A 134 7.23 -6.96 1.40
N THR A 135 6.77 -6.58 2.60
CA THR A 135 5.62 -5.70 2.79
C THR A 135 6.11 -4.27 3.08
N PHE A 136 5.32 -3.27 2.73
CA PHE A 136 5.61 -1.89 3.11
C PHE A 136 4.32 -1.08 3.26
N GLU A 137 4.41 -0.02 4.06
CA GLU A 137 3.30 0.90 4.25
C GLU A 137 3.23 1.93 3.12
N THR A 138 2.02 2.15 2.65
CA THR A 138 1.66 3.22 1.73
C THR A 138 0.21 3.62 1.97
N PHE A 139 -0.32 4.60 1.25
CA PHE A 139 -1.75 4.86 1.29
C PHE A 139 -2.28 5.55 0.02
N PRO A 140 -3.51 5.24 -0.41
CA PRO A 140 -4.06 5.66 -1.70
C PRO A 140 -4.14 7.18 -1.90
N HIS A 141 -4.24 7.98 -0.83
CA HIS A 141 -4.27 9.45 -0.97
C HIS A 141 -2.91 10.01 -1.36
N ALA A 142 -1.82 9.62 -0.69
CA ALA A 142 -0.48 10.05 -1.08
C ALA A 142 -0.10 9.58 -2.49
N ILE A 143 -0.45 8.34 -2.83
CA ILE A 143 -0.24 7.80 -4.17
C ILE A 143 -0.96 8.66 -5.22
N ALA A 144 -2.24 9.00 -4.99
CA ALA A 144 -2.99 9.87 -5.89
C ALA A 144 -2.35 11.26 -6.00
N CYS A 145 -1.97 11.88 -4.89
CA CYS A 145 -1.27 13.18 -4.90
C CYS A 145 0.02 13.15 -5.72
N ALA A 146 0.80 12.08 -5.61
CA ALA A 146 2.05 11.95 -6.36
C ALA A 146 1.84 11.72 -7.86
N LEU A 147 0.77 11.01 -8.24
CA LEU A 147 0.51 10.63 -9.64
C LEU A 147 -0.35 11.64 -10.41
N LEU A 148 -1.14 12.48 -9.73
CA LEU A 148 -1.96 13.54 -10.35
C LEU A 148 -1.14 14.73 -10.88
N GLY A 149 0.13 14.83 -10.52
CA GLY A 149 1.02 15.91 -10.97
C GLY A 149 0.53 17.29 -10.51
N ARG A 150 -0.08 18.06 -11.43
CA ARG A 150 -0.60 19.42 -11.15
C ARG A 150 -2.04 19.42 -10.62
N ASP A 151 -2.78 18.32 -10.79
CA ASP A 151 -4.15 18.21 -10.33
C ASP A 151 -4.21 17.92 -8.83
N VAL A 152 -5.24 18.44 -8.16
CA VAL A 152 -5.43 18.26 -6.72
C VAL A 152 -6.29 17.03 -6.44
N ALA A 153 -5.82 16.15 -5.56
CA ALA A 153 -6.59 15.02 -5.06
C ALA A 153 -7.84 15.53 -4.29
N SER A 154 -9.03 15.12 -4.73
CA SER A 154 -10.30 15.58 -4.21
C SER A 154 -11.09 14.43 -3.60
N ALA A 155 -11.46 14.58 -2.31
CA ALA A 155 -12.30 13.59 -1.63
C ALA A 155 -13.66 13.39 -2.32
N LYS A 156 -14.23 14.45 -2.92
CA LYS A 156 -15.52 14.40 -3.63
C LYS A 156 -15.44 13.62 -4.94
N GLN A 157 -14.29 13.66 -5.60
CA GLN A 157 -14.06 12.99 -6.89
C GLN A 157 -13.20 11.73 -6.74
N LYS A 158 -12.96 11.27 -5.50
CA LYS A 158 -12.00 10.23 -5.13
C LYS A 158 -12.12 8.99 -6.02
N ARG A 159 -13.32 8.45 -6.19
CA ARG A 159 -13.56 7.25 -7.02
C ARG A 159 -13.23 7.50 -8.49
N THR A 160 -13.67 8.62 -9.04
CA THR A 160 -13.44 8.99 -10.46
C THR A 160 -11.97 9.28 -10.73
N GLN A 161 -11.32 10.09 -9.88
CA GLN A 161 -9.90 10.42 -10.03
C GLN A 161 -9.02 9.18 -9.92
N ARG A 162 -9.25 8.31 -8.93
CA ARG A 162 -8.46 7.07 -8.77
C ARG A 162 -8.63 6.13 -9.96
N ARG A 163 -9.86 5.97 -10.47
CA ARG A 163 -10.10 5.17 -11.68
C ARG A 163 -9.37 5.74 -12.89
N ARG A 164 -9.52 7.05 -13.14
CA ARG A 164 -8.86 7.72 -14.26
C ARG A 164 -7.34 7.58 -14.19
N LEU A 165 -6.74 7.76 -13.02
CA LEU A 165 -5.30 7.54 -12.82
C LEU A 165 -4.87 6.12 -13.20
N LEU A 166 -5.62 5.10 -12.77
CA LEU A 166 -5.31 3.71 -13.10
C LEU A 166 -5.44 3.43 -14.60
N GLU A 167 -6.47 3.99 -15.25
CA GLU A 167 -6.67 3.88 -16.71
C GLU A 167 -5.57 4.60 -17.50
N GLU A 168 -5.13 5.78 -17.06
CA GLU A 168 -4.00 6.52 -17.64
C GLU A 168 -2.67 5.76 -17.49
N LEU A 169 -2.55 4.91 -16.46
CA LEU A 169 -1.45 3.97 -16.28
C LEU A 169 -1.61 2.68 -17.12
N GLY A 170 -2.69 2.56 -17.90
CA GLY A 170 -2.96 1.43 -18.79
C GLY A 170 -3.59 0.21 -18.10
N LEU A 171 -4.10 0.34 -16.87
CA LEU A 171 -4.79 -0.76 -16.19
C LEU A 171 -6.25 -0.85 -16.63
N ASP A 172 -6.72 -2.07 -16.85
CA ASP A 172 -8.15 -2.34 -16.98
C ASP A 172 -8.81 -2.30 -15.60
N THR A 173 -9.78 -1.41 -15.44
CA THR A 173 -10.46 -1.17 -14.17
C THR A 173 -11.85 -1.80 -14.09
N THR A 174 -12.26 -2.60 -15.09
CA THR A 174 -13.61 -3.19 -15.21
C THR A 174 -14.00 -4.04 -14.00
N GLU A 175 -13.05 -4.83 -13.47
CA GLU A 175 -13.29 -5.66 -12.28
C GLU A 175 -13.12 -4.91 -10.94
N LEU A 176 -12.68 -3.65 -10.96
CA LEU A 176 -12.47 -2.82 -9.77
C LEU A 176 -13.79 -2.13 -9.35
N LYS A 177 -14.72 -2.91 -8.80
CA LYS A 177 -16.11 -2.46 -8.58
C LYS A 177 -16.29 -1.54 -7.38
N SER A 178 -15.42 -1.58 -6.36
CA SER A 178 -15.53 -0.76 -5.15
C SER A 178 -14.44 0.32 -5.10
N ILE A 179 -14.58 1.27 -4.16
CA ILE A 179 -13.48 2.20 -3.87
C ILE A 179 -12.31 1.47 -3.22
N ASP A 180 -12.60 0.45 -2.43
CA ASP A 180 -11.62 -0.35 -1.68
C ASP A 180 -10.74 -1.16 -2.64
N SER A 181 -11.31 -1.69 -3.74
CA SER A 181 -10.50 -2.34 -4.76
C SER A 181 -9.67 -1.34 -5.59
N LEU A 182 -10.17 -0.13 -5.86
CA LEU A 182 -9.34 0.93 -6.47
C LEU A 182 -8.17 1.32 -5.55
N ASP A 183 -8.40 1.36 -4.25
CA ASP A 183 -7.41 1.71 -3.23
C ASP A 183 -6.34 0.64 -3.10
N ALA A 184 -6.76 -0.63 -3.08
CA ALA A 184 -5.86 -1.77 -3.16
C ALA A 184 -5.01 -1.75 -4.44
N VAL A 185 -5.58 -1.42 -5.61
CA VAL A 185 -4.79 -1.33 -6.86
C VAL A 185 -3.77 -0.20 -6.81
N LEU A 186 -4.12 0.96 -6.24
CA LEU A 186 -3.14 2.03 -6.06
C LEU A 186 -1.97 1.59 -5.17
N CYS A 187 -2.24 0.85 -4.11
CA CYS A 187 -1.18 0.26 -3.29
C CYS A 187 -0.32 -0.74 -4.08
N ALA A 188 -0.92 -1.50 -5.00
CA ALA A 188 -0.19 -2.39 -5.91
C ALA A 188 0.66 -1.60 -6.92
N VAL A 189 0.17 -0.48 -7.44
CA VAL A 189 0.94 0.44 -8.28
C VAL A 189 2.13 0.99 -7.51
N ALA A 190 1.95 1.36 -6.23
CA ALA A 190 3.07 1.78 -5.40
C ALA A 190 4.14 0.68 -5.26
N ALA A 191 3.74 -0.59 -5.14
CA ALA A 191 4.67 -1.72 -5.12
C ALA A 191 5.46 -1.86 -6.45
N GLN A 192 4.80 -1.68 -7.61
CA GLN A 192 5.50 -1.65 -8.91
C GLN A 192 6.52 -0.50 -8.97
N ARG A 193 6.14 0.67 -8.48
CA ARG A 193 7.00 1.87 -8.47
C ARG A 193 8.19 1.70 -7.51
N LEU A 194 8.00 1.02 -6.39
CA LEU A 194 9.07 0.66 -5.47
C LEU A 194 10.14 -0.21 -6.13
N ILE A 195 9.73 -1.29 -6.83
CA ILE A 195 10.64 -2.16 -7.59
C ILE A 195 11.39 -1.38 -8.68
N GLN A 196 10.72 -0.43 -9.34
CA GLN A 196 11.31 0.41 -10.39
C GLN A 196 12.28 1.47 -9.84
N GLY A 197 12.45 1.60 -8.51
CA GLY A 197 13.21 2.68 -7.90
C GLY A 197 12.56 4.06 -8.05
N LYS A 198 11.25 4.10 -8.38
CA LYS A 198 10.45 5.31 -8.60
C LYS A 198 9.55 5.61 -7.40
N SER A 199 10.13 5.55 -6.22
CA SER A 199 9.43 5.79 -4.96
C SER A 199 10.32 6.56 -4.00
N ARG A 200 9.68 7.27 -3.08
CA ARG A 200 10.32 7.97 -1.98
C ARG A 200 9.82 7.40 -0.66
N ALA A 201 10.74 7.15 0.26
CA ALA A 201 10.44 6.83 1.64
C ALA A 201 10.28 8.11 2.47
N TYR A 202 9.29 8.13 3.36
CA TYR A 202 9.14 9.11 4.43
C TYR A 202 9.26 8.41 5.77
N GLY A 203 9.95 9.02 6.73
CA GLY A 203 10.11 8.50 8.08
C GLY A 203 11.48 7.92 8.38
N ASP A 204 11.51 6.99 9.34
CA ASP A 204 12.74 6.45 9.90
C ASP A 204 12.57 4.98 10.34
N GLY A 205 13.67 4.36 10.77
CA GLY A 205 13.65 2.96 11.23
C GLY A 205 12.89 2.72 12.54
N VAL A 206 12.53 3.77 13.30
CA VAL A 206 11.83 3.66 14.58
C VAL A 206 10.32 3.68 14.37
N GLY A 207 9.84 4.71 13.67
CA GLY A 207 8.44 4.89 13.32
C GLY A 207 8.03 4.17 12.03
N GLY A 208 8.95 3.49 11.35
CA GLY A 208 8.69 2.86 10.06
C GLY A 208 8.60 3.87 8.91
N TYR A 209 8.74 3.34 7.70
CA TYR A 209 8.72 4.12 6.46
C TYR A 209 7.37 4.04 5.76
N ILE A 210 6.95 5.15 5.16
CA ILE A 210 5.83 5.21 4.22
C ILE A 210 6.40 5.45 2.83
N PHE A 211 6.12 4.56 1.88
CA PHE A 211 6.60 4.71 0.51
C PHE A 211 5.51 5.28 -0.39
N VAL A 212 5.86 6.33 -1.11
CA VAL A 212 4.99 7.00 -2.08
C VAL A 212 5.69 7.02 -3.43
N PRO A 213 5.02 6.74 -4.56
CA PRO A 213 5.59 6.91 -5.87
C PRO A 213 6.16 8.32 -6.09
N THR A 214 7.23 8.43 -6.88
CA THR A 214 7.65 9.72 -7.43
C THR A 214 6.86 9.99 -8.71
N PRO A 215 6.57 11.26 -9.04
CA PRO A 215 6.01 11.62 -10.34
C PRO A 215 6.84 11.06 -11.50
N VAL A 216 6.19 10.74 -12.61
CA VAL A 216 6.81 10.19 -13.82
C VAL A 216 7.50 11.28 -14.63
#